data_AF-A0A5U8SYB1-F1
#
_entry.id   AF-A0A5U8SYB1-F1
#
_cell.length_a   1.000
_cell.length_b   1.000
_cell.length_c   1.000
_cell.angle_alpha   90.00
_cell.angle_beta   90.00
_cell.angle_gamma   90.00
#
_symmetry.space_group_name_H-M   'P 1'
#
loop_
_entity.id
_entity.type
_entity.pdbx_description
1 polymer ?
#
loop_
_entity_poly.entity_id
_entity_poly.type
_entity_poly.pdbx_seq_one_letter_code
_entity_poly.pdbx_strand_id
1 'polypeptide(L)'
;MRLSPYNTLNFPYFIISDCFSARRRAMLLTSILLLTGLILLVYASDRIVYGAAVFSRSLGISPFITGILVAGPGTSLPELLTSAGAMLEGQPDLALGTIIGSNITNLLLIAGLAALIRPLSVQSAVLRRELPLMLAVM
;
A
#
# COMPACT_ATOMS: atom_id res chain seq x y z
N MET A 1 52.65 37.57 6.59
CA MET A 1 52.06 38.61 5.71
C MET A 1 51.35 37.86 4.58
N ARG A 2 50.03 37.75 4.44
CA ARG A 2 48.85 38.40 5.02
C ARG A 2 47.85 37.28 5.40
N LEU A 3 47.33 37.31 6.63
CA LEU A 3 46.08 36.65 6.95
C LEU A 3 44.98 37.41 6.18
N SER A 4 44.30 36.73 5.26
CA SER A 4 43.11 37.27 4.59
C SER A 4 41.91 37.09 5.54
N PRO A 5 41.28 38.16 6.04
CA PRO A 5 40.25 38.06 7.09
C PRO A 5 38.83 37.94 6.52
N TYR A 6 38.64 37.36 5.32
CA TYR A 6 37.35 37.33 4.62
C TYR A 6 36.74 35.94 4.40
N ASN A 7 37.31 34.86 4.97
CA ASN A 7 36.87 33.50 4.64
C ASN A 7 36.08 32.75 5.72
N THR A 8 35.73 33.37 6.85
CA THR A 8 34.97 32.70 7.93
C THR A 8 33.45 32.78 7.78
N LEU A 9 32.93 33.70 6.94
CA LEU A 9 31.49 33.84 6.67
C LEU A 9 30.95 32.87 5.60
N ASN A 10 31.82 32.33 4.73
CA ASN A 10 31.43 31.36 3.68
C ASN A 10 31.45 29.89 4.15
N PHE A 11 32.24 29.56 5.17
CA PHE A 11 32.30 28.20 5.74
C PHE A 11 30.92 27.64 6.16
N PRO A 12 30.08 28.37 6.92
CA PRO A 12 28.76 27.85 7.27
C PRO A 12 27.84 27.72 6.05
N TYR A 13 27.91 28.65 5.09
CA TYR A 13 27.06 28.60 3.89
C TYR A 13 27.39 27.41 2.98
N PHE A 14 28.69 27.10 2.80
CA PHE A 14 29.15 25.96 2.01
C PHE A 14 28.67 24.62 2.61
N ILE A 15 28.82 24.43 3.92
CA ILE A 15 28.36 23.23 4.64
C ILE A 15 26.83 23.09 4.59
N ILE A 16 26.08 24.19 4.71
CA ILE A 16 24.62 24.18 4.60
C ILE A 16 24.17 23.86 3.17
N SER A 17 24.86 24.40 2.16
CA SER A 17 24.55 24.11 0.75
C SER A 17 24.85 22.64 0.37
N ASP A 18 25.93 22.06 0.89
CA ASP A 18 26.27 20.67 0.68
C ASP A 18 25.30 19.74 1.42
N CYS A 19 24.91 20.07 2.66
CA CYS A 19 23.89 19.34 3.42
C CYS A 19 22.52 19.39 2.72
N PHE A 20 22.13 20.54 2.18
CA PHE A 20 20.88 20.70 1.45
C PHE A 20 20.88 19.94 0.11
N SER A 21 22.01 19.95 -0.62
CA SER A 21 22.20 19.17 -1.83
C SER A 21 22.16 17.66 -1.55
N ALA A 22 22.85 17.21 -0.49
CA ALA A 22 22.83 15.82 -0.03
C ALA A 22 21.43 15.38 0.41
N ARG A 23 20.72 16.21 1.17
CA ARG A 23 19.34 15.94 1.59
C ARG A 23 18.37 15.89 0.40
N ARG A 24 18.53 16.78 -0.58
CA ARG A 24 17.74 16.76 -1.81
C ARG A 24 17.97 15.47 -2.60
N ARG A 25 19.22 15.03 -2.74
CA ARG A 25 19.56 13.74 -3.37
C ARG A 25 18.96 12.57 -2.60
N ALA A 26 19.04 12.59 -1.27
CA ALA A 26 18.43 11.56 -0.43
C ALA A 26 16.90 11.48 -0.63
N MET A 27 16.20 12.62 -0.62
CA MET A 27 14.75 12.64 -0.85
C MET A 27 14.37 12.12 -2.24
N LEU A 28 15.12 12.51 -3.28
CA LEU A 28 14.89 12.01 -4.64
C LEU A 28 15.08 10.49 -4.71
N LEU A 29 16.14 9.97 -4.11
CA LEU A 29 16.39 8.53 -4.06
C LEU A 29 15.26 7.82 -3.31
N THR A 30 14.88 8.27 -2.11
CA THR A 30 13.79 7.67 -1.34
C THR A 30 12.47 7.68 -2.11
N SER A 31 12.14 8.77 -2.82
CA SER A 31 10.93 8.82 -3.65
C SER A 31 10.97 7.82 -4.81
N ILE A 32 12.12 7.66 -5.46
CA ILE A 32 12.31 6.66 -6.54
C ILE A 32 12.17 5.24 -5.98
N LEU A 33 12.80 4.94 -4.84
CA LEU A 33 12.70 3.64 -4.19
C LEU A 33 11.25 3.34 -3.78
N LEU A 34 10.54 4.33 -3.23
CA LEU A 34 9.14 4.19 -2.83
C LEU A 34 8.26 3.87 -4.05
N LEU A 35 8.36 4.66 -5.12
CA LEU A 35 7.58 4.43 -6.35
C LEU A 35 7.89 3.06 -6.97
N THR A 36 9.15 2.70 -7.05
CA THR A 36 9.58 1.41 -7.62
C THR A 36 9.08 0.25 -6.76
N GLY A 37 9.21 0.35 -5.44
CA GLY A 37 8.72 -0.65 -4.49
C GLY A 37 7.19 -0.80 -4.54
N LEU A 38 6.46 0.30 -4.64
CA LEU A 38 5.00 0.28 -4.76
C LEU A 38 4.55 -0.41 -6.06
N ILE A 39 5.16 -0.07 -7.20
CA ILE A 39 4.85 -0.72 -8.49
C ILE A 39 5.16 -2.21 -8.41
N LEU A 40 6.33 -2.57 -7.86
CA LEU A 40 6.75 -3.96 -7.77
C LEU A 40 5.83 -4.77 -6.84
N LEU A 41 5.38 -4.18 -5.74
CA LEU A 41 4.48 -4.82 -4.79
C LEU A 41 3.09 -5.08 -5.38
N VAL A 42 2.52 -4.09 -6.07
CA VAL A 42 1.24 -4.23 -6.77
C VAL A 42 1.35 -5.29 -7.87
N TYR A 43 2.43 -5.24 -8.66
CA TYR A 43 2.69 -6.21 -9.71
C TYR A 43 2.87 -7.63 -9.15
N ALA A 44 3.61 -7.79 -8.05
CA ALA A 44 3.81 -9.08 -7.41
C ALA A 44 2.50 -9.67 -6.90
N SER A 45 1.66 -8.87 -6.25
CA SER A 45 0.34 -9.31 -5.77
C SER A 45 -0.55 -9.78 -6.94
N ASP A 46 -0.64 -9.00 -8.02
CA ASP A 46 -1.40 -9.38 -9.21
C ASP A 46 -0.91 -10.71 -9.81
N ARG A 47 0.42 -10.91 -9.89
CA ARG A 47 1.00 -12.16 -10.39
C ARG A 47 0.70 -13.36 -9.50
N ILE A 48 0.71 -13.19 -8.18
CA ILE A 48 0.38 -14.25 -7.23
C ILE A 48 -1.10 -14.65 -7.41
N VAL A 49 -2.00 -13.67 -7.46
CA VAL A 49 -3.44 -13.92 -7.64
C VAL A 49 -3.72 -14.57 -8.99
N TYR A 50 -3.12 -14.05 -10.07
CA TYR A 50 -3.27 -14.61 -11.40
C TYR A 50 -2.75 -16.06 -11.49
N GLY A 51 -1.55 -16.31 -10.95
CA GLY A 51 -0.96 -17.65 -10.93
C GLY A 51 -1.81 -18.65 -10.16
N ALA A 52 -2.28 -18.27 -8.98
CA ALA A 52 -3.19 -19.09 -8.18
C ALA A 52 -4.55 -19.30 -8.86
N ALA A 53 -5.05 -18.32 -9.62
CA ALA A 53 -6.27 -18.47 -10.40
C ALA A 53 -6.12 -19.43 -11.58
N VAL A 54 -5.00 -19.37 -12.30
CA VAL A 54 -4.69 -20.31 -13.39
C VAL A 54 -4.52 -21.73 -12.84
N PHE A 55 -3.82 -21.89 -11.71
CA PHE A 55 -3.65 -23.18 -11.04
C PHE A 55 -4.99 -23.76 -10.55
N SER A 56 -5.88 -22.92 -10.02
CA SER A 56 -7.21 -23.37 -9.59
C SER A 56 -8.04 -23.89 -10.78
N ARG A 57 -7.91 -23.27 -11.96
CA ARG A 57 -8.60 -23.71 -13.18
C ARG A 57 -8.11 -25.07 -13.68
N SER A 58 -6.81 -25.38 -13.59
CA SER A 58 -6.30 -26.69 -13.98
C SER A 58 -6.78 -27.82 -13.05
N LEU A 59 -7.16 -27.48 -11.81
CA LEU A 59 -7.78 -28.40 -10.86
C LEU A 59 -9.31 -28.52 -11.02
N GLY A 60 -9.93 -27.86 -12.00
CA GLY A 60 -11.38 -27.89 -12.22
C GLY A 60 -12.19 -27.08 -11.20
N ILE A 61 -11.54 -26.20 -10.43
CA ILE A 61 -12.22 -25.33 -9.46
C ILE A 61 -12.95 -24.21 -10.21
N SER A 62 -14.17 -23.91 -9.77
CA SER A 62 -15.00 -22.90 -10.44
C SER A 62 -14.43 -21.48 -10.29
N PRO A 63 -14.60 -20.60 -11.29
CA PRO A 63 -14.12 -19.21 -11.21
C PRO A 63 -14.69 -18.43 -10.02
N PHE A 64 -15.90 -18.78 -9.58
CA PHE A 64 -16.55 -18.16 -8.42
C PHE A 64 -15.78 -18.46 -7.12
N ILE A 65 -15.42 -19.72 -6.90
CA ILE A 65 -14.66 -20.14 -5.72
C ILE A 65 -13.27 -19.52 -5.73
N THR A 66 -12.61 -19.51 -6.88
CA THR A 66 -11.30 -18.84 -7.05
C THR A 66 -11.38 -17.34 -6.76
N GLY A 67 -12.44 -16.66 -7.19
CA GLY A 67 -12.66 -15.24 -6.90
C GLY A 67 -12.76 -14.97 -5.41
N ILE A 68 -13.49 -15.81 -4.68
CA ILE A 68 -13.67 -15.65 -3.22
C ILE A 68 -12.39 -16.02 -2.46
N LEU A 69 -11.77 -17.16 -2.77
CA LEU A 69 -10.67 -17.71 -1.98
C LEU A 69 -9.29 -17.13 -2.31
N VAL A 70 -9.08 -16.72 -3.56
CA VAL A 70 -7.76 -16.26 -4.04
C VAL A 70 -7.78 -14.76 -4.30
N ALA A 71 -8.72 -14.28 -5.11
CA ALA A 71 -8.74 -12.87 -5.49
C ALA A 71 -9.13 -11.97 -4.31
N GLY A 72 -10.10 -12.38 -3.49
CA GLY A 72 -10.53 -11.65 -2.29
C GLY A 72 -9.40 -11.31 -1.32
N PRO A 73 -8.74 -12.30 -0.69
CA PRO A 73 -7.60 -12.01 0.18
C PRO A 73 -6.36 -11.53 -0.59
N GLY A 74 -6.25 -11.90 -1.86
CA GLY A 74 -5.15 -11.51 -2.75
C GLY A 74 -4.99 -10.01 -2.93
N THR A 75 -6.09 -9.26 -3.04
CA THR A 75 -6.03 -7.79 -3.20
C THR A 75 -5.48 -7.07 -1.98
N SER A 76 -5.52 -7.69 -0.80
CA SER A 76 -5.01 -7.13 0.46
C SER A 76 -3.60 -7.61 0.82
N LEU A 77 -2.96 -8.41 -0.04
CA LEU A 77 -1.58 -8.86 0.16
C LEU A 77 -0.58 -7.70 0.23
N PRO A 78 -0.65 -6.65 -0.63
CA PRO A 78 0.24 -5.51 -0.52
C PRO A 78 0.20 -4.86 0.86
N GLU A 79 -1.00 -4.62 1.39
CA GLU A 79 -1.20 -3.98 2.69
C GLU A 79 -0.74 -4.86 3.84
N LEU A 80 -0.97 -6.18 3.76
CA LEU A 80 -0.42 -7.12 4.72
C LEU A 80 1.11 -7.06 4.74
N LEU A 81 1.75 -7.03 3.56
CA LEU A 81 3.20 -6.99 3.44
C LEU A 81 3.78 -5.65 3.92
N THR A 82 3.14 -4.51 3.59
CA THR A 82 3.61 -3.20 4.05
C THR A 82 3.41 -3.02 5.56
N SER A 83 2.26 -3.38 6.11
CA SER A 83 2.01 -3.31 7.55
C SER A 83 2.89 -4.27 8.35
N ALA A 84 3.11 -5.49 7.86
CA ALA A 84 4.03 -6.42 8.49
C ALA A 84 5.47 -5.92 8.45
N GLY A 85 5.92 -5.38 7.31
CA GLY A 85 7.24 -4.75 7.20
C GLY A 85 7.42 -3.60 8.20
N ALA A 86 6.42 -2.72 8.30
CA ALA A 86 6.41 -1.61 9.25
C ALA A 86 6.49 -2.08 10.71
N MET A 87 5.77 -3.16 11.07
CA MET A 87 5.85 -3.76 12.39
C MET A 87 7.24 -4.33 12.69
N LEU A 88 7.85 -5.02 11.73
CA LEU A 88 9.20 -5.57 11.86
C LEU A 88 10.26 -4.47 12.03
N GLU A 89 10.03 -3.30 11.44
CA GLU A 89 10.89 -2.12 11.60
C GLU A 89 10.59 -1.29 12.86
N GLY A 90 9.66 -1.74 13.72
CA GLY A 90 9.32 -1.04 14.97
C GLY A 90 8.52 0.25 14.75
N GLN A 91 7.79 0.36 13.63
CA GLN A 91 6.96 1.51 13.26
C GLN A 91 5.45 1.18 13.31
N PRO A 92 4.86 1.00 14.51
CA PRO A 92 3.46 0.57 14.66
C PRO A 92 2.47 1.60 14.11
N ASP A 93 2.78 2.90 14.20
CA ASP A 93 1.91 3.97 13.69
C ASP A 93 1.74 3.87 12.17
N LEU A 94 2.80 3.51 11.44
CA LEU A 94 2.77 3.32 9.99
C LEU A 94 1.99 2.05 9.62
N ALA A 95 2.13 0.98 10.41
CA ALA A 95 1.37 -0.25 10.23
C ALA A 95 -0.13 -0.02 10.43
N LEU A 96 -0.52 0.69 11.50
CA LEU A 96 -1.91 1.06 11.79
C LEU A 96 -2.47 2.00 10.74
N GLY A 97 -1.70 3.00 10.33
CA GLY A 97 -2.09 3.94 9.27
C GLY A 97 -2.39 3.23 7.95
N THR A 98 -1.61 2.22 7.61
CA THR A 98 -1.83 1.39 6.41
C THR A 98 -3.13 0.58 6.51
N ILE A 99 -3.36 -0.11 7.64
CA ILE A 99 -4.55 -0.95 7.84
C ILE A 99 -5.83 -0.11 7.80
N ILE A 100 -5.86 0.96 8.60
CA ILE A 100 -7.04 1.83 8.70
C ILE A 100 -7.25 2.60 7.39
N GLY A 101 -6.18 3.12 6.81
CA GLY A 101 -6.21 3.88 5.56
C GLY A 101 -6.70 3.07 4.36
N SER A 102 -6.26 1.82 4.22
CA SER A 102 -6.72 0.93 3.15
C SER A 102 -8.21 0.62 3.28
N ASN A 103 -8.71 0.30 4.48
CA ASN A 103 -10.14 0.03 4.67
C ASN A 103 -11.02 1.24 4.34
N ILE A 104 -10.61 2.45 4.76
CA ILE A 104 -11.32 3.69 4.44
C ILE A 104 -11.35 3.91 2.93
N THR A 105 -10.22 3.71 2.25
CA THR A 105 -10.08 3.91 0.81
C THR A 105 -10.88 2.86 0.03
N ASN A 106 -10.87 1.59 0.46
CA ASN A 106 -11.63 0.51 -0.16
C ASN A 106 -13.14 0.76 -0.08
N LEU A 107 -13.64 1.25 1.07
CA LEU A 107 -15.06 1.53 1.24
C LEU A 107 -15.50 2.83 0.55
N LEU A 108 -14.80 3.93 0.82
CA LEU A 108 -15.24 5.26 0.35
C LEU A 108 -14.86 5.51 -1.11
N LEU A 109 -13.62 5.19 -1.48
CA LEU A 109 -13.13 5.46 -2.83
C LEU A 109 -13.50 4.33 -3.77
N ILE A 110 -13.10 3.09 -3.51
CA ILE A 110 -13.30 1.98 -4.46
C ILE A 110 -14.78 1.59 -4.54
N ALA A 111 -15.38 1.18 -3.43
CA ALA A 111 -16.78 0.74 -3.42
C ALA A 111 -17.75 1.91 -3.66
N GLY A 112 -17.48 3.08 -3.08
CA GLY A 112 -18.26 4.29 -3.33
C GLY A 112 -18.25 4.72 -4.80
N LEU A 113 -17.09 4.76 -5.45
CA LEU A 113 -17.00 5.07 -6.88
C LEU A 113 -17.62 3.98 -7.75
N ALA A 114 -17.44 2.71 -7.40
CA ALA A 114 -18.09 1.60 -8.09
C ALA A 114 -19.62 1.72 -8.04
N ALA A 115 -20.19 2.06 -6.88
CA ALA A 115 -21.62 2.27 -6.70
C ALA A 115 -22.16 3.47 -7.48
N LEU A 116 -21.36 4.54 -7.63
CA LEU A 116 -21.71 5.70 -8.46
C LEU A 116 -21.75 5.35 -9.95
N ILE A 117 -20.80 4.53 -10.43
CA ILE A 117 -20.73 4.12 -11.84
C ILE A 117 -21.80 3.07 -12.16
N ARG A 118 -21.95 2.06 -11.32
CA ARG A 118 -22.92 0.98 -11.48
C ARG A 118 -23.53 0.63 -10.11
N PRO A 119 -24.84 0.86 -9.91
CA PRO A 119 -25.49 0.53 -8.65
C PRO A 119 -25.22 -0.93 -8.26
N LEU A 120 -24.67 -1.12 -7.06
CA LEU A 120 -24.34 -2.45 -6.54
C LEU A 120 -25.63 -3.19 -6.20
N SER A 121 -26.02 -4.18 -7.01
CA SER A 121 -27.17 -5.04 -6.72
C SER A 121 -26.76 -6.12 -5.72
N VAL A 122 -26.93 -5.85 -4.43
CA VAL A 122 -26.67 -6.84 -3.36
C VAL A 122 -27.93 -7.67 -3.14
N GLN A 123 -27.81 -9.00 -3.23
CA GLN A 123 -28.92 -9.89 -2.89
C GLN A 123 -29.26 -9.76 -1.41
N SER A 124 -30.53 -9.50 -1.08
CA SER A 124 -30.98 -9.29 0.30
C SER A 124 -30.73 -10.50 1.22
N ALA A 125 -30.61 -11.70 0.65
CA ALA A 125 -30.26 -12.92 1.38
C ALA A 125 -28.82 -12.88 1.91
N VAL A 126 -27.87 -12.33 1.13
CA VAL A 126 -26.47 -12.15 1.56
C VAL A 126 -26.42 -11.12 2.68
N LEU A 127 -27.10 -9.98 2.50
CA LEU A 127 -27.10 -8.91 3.49
C LEU A 127 -27.70 -9.35 4.84
N ARG A 128 -28.82 -10.10 4.81
CA ARG A 128 -29.48 -10.62 6.03
C ARG A 128 -28.71 -11.73 6.72
N ARG A 129 -27.86 -12.47 6.00
CA ARG A 129 -27.08 -13.57 6.57
C ARG A 129 -25.71 -13.11 7.05
N GLU A 130 -25.05 -12.24 6.28
CA GLU A 130 -23.67 -11.85 6.53
C GLU A 130 -23.52 -10.66 7.48
N LEU A 131 -24.46 -9.70 7.50
CA LEU A 131 -24.41 -8.60 8.48
C LEU A 131 -24.49 -9.07 9.95
N PRO A 132 -25.43 -9.95 10.34
CA PRO A 132 -25.51 -10.41 11.72
C PRO A 132 -24.28 -11.21 12.12
N LEU A 133 -23.72 -11.99 11.19
CA LEU A 133 -22.49 -12.75 11.40
C LEU A 133 -21.30 -11.80 11.61
N MET A 134 -21.16 -10.76 10.79
CA MET A 134 -20.11 -9.76 10.98
C MET A 134 -20.23 -9.03 12.32
N LEU A 135 -21.44 -8.62 12.71
CA LEU A 135 -21.69 -7.97 14.00
C LEU A 135 -21.52 -8.90 15.20
N ALA A 136 -21.65 -10.21 15.02
CA ALA A 136 -21.46 -11.19 16.09
C ALA A 136 -19.99 -11.56 16.31
N VAL A 137 -19.17 -11.47 15.27
CA VAL A 137 -17.73 -11.76 15.31
C VAL A 137 -16.90 -10.54 15.75
N MET A 138 -17.38 -9.35 15.40
CA MET A 138 -16.79 -8.05 15.76
C MET A 138 -17.14 -7.65 17.19
#